data_AF-A0A1Q5KD14-F1
#
_entry.id   AF-A0A1Q5KD14-F1
#
_cell.length_a   1.000
_cell.length_b   1.000
_cell.length_c   1.000
_cell.angle_alpha   90.00
_cell.angle_beta   90.00
_cell.angle_gamma   90.00
#
_symmetry.space_group_name_H-M   'P 1'
#
loop_
_entity.id
_entity.type
_entity.pdbx_description
1 polymer ?
#
loop_
_entity_poly.entity_id
_entity_poly.type
_entity_poly.pdbx_seq_one_letter_code
_entity_poly.pdbx_strand_id
1 'polypeptide(L)'
;MTDDDVDFPPGDGPTSGISVTLTAGTLQAIRERVGKRGVSAYLEKAAQRQIERDKLDELIADFDKVHGPADAEAVAAKRARLTGDAPNAGAAA
;
A
#
# COMPACT_ATOMS: atom_id res chain seq x y z
N MET A 1 -10.46 16.13 29.21
CA MET A 1 -9.88 15.23 28.20
C MET A 1 -9.30 16.13 27.15
N THR A 2 -7.97 16.24 27.12
CA THR A 2 -7.23 17.00 26.12
C THR A 2 -7.40 16.31 24.77
N ASP A 3 -7.49 17.08 23.68
CA ASP A 3 -7.59 16.59 22.29
C ASP A 3 -6.40 15.69 21.84
N ASP A 4 -5.41 15.47 22.71
CA ASP A 4 -4.17 14.75 22.44
C ASP A 4 -4.30 13.21 22.39
N ASP A 5 -5.44 12.64 22.79
CA ASP A 5 -5.67 11.17 22.81
C ASP A 5 -6.34 10.64 21.53
N VAL A 6 -6.57 11.48 20.51
CA VAL A 6 -7.19 11.02 19.26
C VAL A 6 -6.11 10.51 18.31
N ASP A 7 -5.96 9.19 18.24
CA ASP A 7 -5.13 8.54 17.23
C ASP A 7 -5.83 8.62 15.87
N PHE A 8 -5.29 9.41 14.96
CA PHE A 8 -5.79 9.52 13.60
C PHE A 8 -5.02 8.54 12.70
N PRO A 9 -5.66 7.51 12.13
CA PRO A 9 -5.00 6.69 11.13
C PRO A 9 -4.63 7.53 9.91
N PRO A 10 -3.65 7.10 9.09
CA PRO A 10 -3.25 7.84 7.89
C PRO A 10 -4.44 8.21 7.00
N GLY A 11 -4.67 9.51 6.83
CA GLY A 11 -5.76 10.07 6.02
C GLY A 11 -6.98 10.57 6.79
N ASP A 12 -7.03 10.34 8.10
CA ASP A 12 -8.05 10.90 8.98
C ASP A 12 -7.54 12.15 9.71
N GLY A 13 -8.48 12.94 10.23
CA GLY A 13 -8.19 14.13 11.02
C GLY A 13 -8.07 15.44 10.23
N PRO A 14 -7.82 16.55 10.93
CA PRO A 14 -7.71 17.88 10.32
C PRO A 14 -6.44 18.00 9.47
N THR A 15 -6.54 18.68 8.33
CA THR A 15 -5.36 18.95 7.47
C THR A 15 -4.50 20.06 8.04
N SER A 16 -3.19 19.85 8.10
CA SER A 16 -2.19 20.88 8.40
C SER A 16 -1.21 21.07 7.24
N GLY A 17 -0.89 22.32 6.90
CA GLY A 17 0.03 22.63 5.82
C GLY A 17 1.47 22.62 6.30
N ILE A 18 2.32 21.81 5.66
CA ILE A 18 3.77 21.78 5.90
C ILE A 18 4.55 22.14 4.63
N SER A 19 5.78 22.63 4.80
CA SER A 19 6.71 22.81 3.68
C SER A 19 7.50 21.53 3.44
N VAL A 20 7.54 21.07 2.20
CA VAL A 20 8.34 19.91 1.77
C VAL A 20 9.19 20.29 0.56
N THR A 21 10.37 19.68 0.47
CA THR A 21 11.28 19.89 -0.67
C THR A 21 11.21 18.69 -1.60
N LEU A 22 11.14 18.96 -2.90
CA LEU A 22 11.16 17.94 -3.95
C LEU A 22 12.18 18.34 -5.01
N THR A 23 12.77 17.34 -5.66
CA THR A 23 13.57 17.60 -6.86
C THR A 23 12.66 18.18 -7.95
N ALA A 24 13.23 19.05 -8.80
CA ALA A 24 12.47 19.72 -9.85
C ALA A 24 11.75 18.73 -10.78
N GLY A 25 12.43 17.63 -11.16
CA GLY A 25 11.87 16.58 -12.01
C GLY A 25 10.67 15.87 -11.36
N THR A 26 10.75 15.52 -10.07
CA THR A 26 9.63 14.91 -9.36
C THR A 26 8.44 15.85 -9.26
N LEU A 27 8.68 17.12 -8.90
CA LEU A 27 7.62 18.12 -8.82
C LEU A 27 6.95 18.35 -10.18
N GLN A 28 7.73 18.38 -11.26
CA GLN A 28 7.22 18.50 -12.63
C GLN A 28 6.33 17.30 -12.99
N ALA A 29 6.83 16.08 -12.80
CA ALA A 29 6.08 14.86 -13.12
C ALA A 29 4.74 14.77 -12.35
N ILE A 30 4.74 15.19 -11.08
CA ILE A 30 3.50 15.27 -10.29
C ILE A 30 2.55 16.31 -10.89
N ARG A 31 3.03 17.52 -11.16
CA ARG A 31 2.20 18.61 -11.72
C ARG A 31 1.64 18.28 -13.09
N GLU A 32 2.37 17.56 -13.94
CA GLU A 32 1.86 17.07 -15.23
C GLU A 32 0.72 16.07 -15.04
N ARG A 33 0.79 15.22 -14.00
CA ARG A 33 -0.23 14.21 -13.69
C ARG A 33 -1.49 14.78 -13.06
N VAL A 34 -1.37 15.72 -12.11
CA VAL A 34 -2.50 16.17 -11.27
C VAL A 34 -2.77 17.69 -11.31
N GLY A 35 -2.00 18.43 -12.10
CA GLY A 35 -2.04 19.89 -12.13
C GLY A 35 -1.42 20.55 -10.89
N LYS A 36 -1.27 21.87 -10.93
CA LYS A 36 -0.62 22.65 -9.85
C LYS A 36 -1.36 22.56 -8.52
N ARG A 37 -2.70 22.53 -8.54
CA ARG A 37 -3.55 22.49 -7.33
C ARG A 37 -3.68 21.07 -6.74
N GLY A 38 -3.34 20.04 -7.50
CA GLY A 38 -3.45 18.64 -7.08
C GLY A 38 -2.24 18.10 -6.32
N VAL A 39 -1.14 18.86 -6.24
CA VAL A 39 0.14 18.37 -5.68
C VAL A 39 -0.01 17.90 -4.24
N SER A 40 -0.64 18.68 -3.35
CA SER A 40 -0.80 18.30 -1.95
C SER A 40 -1.65 17.03 -1.79
N ALA A 41 -2.77 16.93 -2.51
CA ALA A 41 -3.63 15.74 -2.47
C ALA A 41 -2.92 14.50 -3.05
N TYR A 42 -2.05 14.69 -4.04
CA TYR A 42 -1.24 13.60 -4.59
C TYR A 42 -0.20 13.11 -3.57
N LEU A 43 0.49 14.02 -2.90
CA LEU A 43 1.47 13.70 -1.86
C LEU A 43 0.81 13.01 -0.66
N GLU A 44 -0.34 13.50 -0.22
CA GLU A 44 -1.11 12.88 0.87
C GLU A 44 -1.46 11.41 0.55
N LYS A 45 -2.07 11.16 -0.62
CA LYS A 45 -2.38 9.79 -1.06
C LYS A 45 -1.14 8.93 -1.29
N ALA A 46 -0.02 9.52 -1.69
CA ALA A 46 1.23 8.80 -1.84
C ALA A 46 1.79 8.40 -0.46
N ALA A 47 1.77 9.30 0.52
CA ALA A 47 2.22 9.05 1.88
C ALA A 47 1.36 7.98 2.56
N GLN A 48 0.02 8.08 2.47
CA GLN A 48 -0.90 7.07 3.02
C GLN A 48 -0.59 5.67 2.47
N ARG A 49 -0.43 5.54 1.14
CA ARG A 49 -0.09 4.26 0.49
C ARG A 49 1.28 3.74 0.90
N GLN A 50 2.24 4.62 1.14
CA GLN A 50 3.57 4.20 1.58
C GLN A 50 3.50 3.67 3.02
N ILE A 51 2.85 4.39 3.93
CA ILE A 51 2.67 3.97 5.33
C ILE A 51 1.91 2.63 5.40
N GLU A 52 0.88 2.45 4.57
CA GLU A 52 0.16 1.18 4.49
C GLU A 52 1.07 0.03 4.05
N ARG A 53 1.93 0.26 3.04
CA ARG A 53 2.91 -0.74 2.58
C ARG A 53 3.95 -1.07 3.64
N ASP A 54 4.49 -0.05 4.31
CA ASP A 54 5.48 -0.25 5.37
C ASP A 54 4.87 -1.11 6.50
N LYS A 55 3.62 -0.84 6.90
CA LYS A 55 2.88 -1.66 7.88
C LYS A 55 2.63 -3.09 7.39
N LEU A 56 2.31 -3.28 6.11
CA LEU A 56 2.14 -4.61 5.54
C LEU A 56 3.46 -5.40 5.55
N ASP A 57 4.58 -4.75 5.25
CA ASP A 57 5.90 -5.36 5.28
C ASP A 57 6.29 -5.77 6.71
N GLU A 58 5.97 -4.95 7.71
CA GLU A 58 6.13 -5.30 9.13
C GLU A 58 5.32 -6.54 9.51
N LEU A 59 4.04 -6.61 9.12
CA LEU A 59 3.17 -7.76 9.39
C LEU A 59 3.67 -9.05 8.72
N ILE A 60 4.18 -8.94 7.49
CA ILE A 60 4.76 -10.07 6.77
C ILE A 60 6.04 -10.54 7.47
N ALA A 61 6.91 -9.63 7.88
CA ALA A 61 8.15 -9.97 8.58
C ALA A 61 7.86 -10.68 9.92
N ASP A 62 6.86 -10.22 10.67
CA ASP A 62 6.42 -10.87 11.91
C ASP A 62 5.84 -12.26 11.66
N PHE A 63 5.04 -12.43 10.60
CA PHE A 63 4.51 -13.74 10.20
C PHE A 63 5.64 -14.71 9.84
N ASP A 64 6.59 -14.27 9.01
CA ASP A 64 7.72 -15.08 8.56
C ASP A 64 8.65 -15.47 9.72
N LYS A 65 8.78 -14.62 10.74
CA LYS A 65 9.54 -14.94 11.95
C LYS A 65 8.94 -16.11 12.74
N VAL A 66 7.61 -16.23 12.77
CA VAL A 66 6.90 -17.28 13.51
C VAL A 66 6.77 -18.56 12.69
N HIS A 67 6.57 -18.44 11.38
CA HIS A 67 6.17 -19.57 10.52
C HIS A 67 7.19 -19.96 9.45
N GLY A 68 8.24 -19.15 9.26
CA GLY A 68 9.10 -19.21 8.08
C GLY A 68 8.44 -18.55 6.86
N PRO A 69 9.22 -18.23 5.81
CA PRO A 69 8.70 -17.62 4.60
C PRO A 69 7.72 -18.56 3.88
N ALA A 70 6.69 -17.99 3.26
CA ALA A 70 5.72 -18.76 2.48
C ALA A 70 6.38 -19.43 1.26
N ASP A 71 6.02 -20.69 1.01
CA ASP A 71 6.42 -21.41 -0.20
C ASP A 71 5.70 -20.84 -1.44
N ALA A 72 6.48 -20.27 -2.36
CA ALA A 72 5.99 -19.61 -3.56
C ALA A 72 5.21 -20.56 -4.50
N GLU A 73 5.61 -21.84 -4.59
CA GLU A 73 4.93 -22.81 -5.45
C GLU A 73 3.57 -23.17 -4.85
N ALA A 74 3.52 -23.42 -3.54
CA ALA A 74 2.27 -23.66 -2.82
C ALA A 74 1.32 -22.45 -2.89
N VAL A 75 1.84 -21.22 -2.79
CA VAL A 75 1.06 -19.99 -2.93
C VAL A 75 0.50 -19.84 -4.35
N ALA A 76 1.31 -20.09 -5.38
CA ALA A 76 0.88 -20.04 -6.78
C ALA A 76 -0.22 -21.08 -7.06
N ALA A 77 -0.05 -22.31 -6.59
CA ALA A 77 -1.04 -23.38 -6.73
C ALA A 77 -2.37 -23.03 -6.05
N LYS A 78 -2.33 -22.44 -4.84
CA LYS A 78 -3.54 -21.96 -4.15
C LYS A 78 -4.21 -20.80 -4.90
N ARG A 79 -3.42 -19.86 -5.43
CA ARG A 79 -3.93 -18.72 -6.21
C ARG A 79 -4.64 -19.17 -7.47
N ALA A 80 -4.05 -20.10 -8.24
CA ALA A 80 -4.65 -20.64 -9.46
C ALA A 80 -6.01 -21.31 -9.18
N ARG A 81 -6.13 -22.04 -8.05
CA ARG A 81 -7.41 -22.61 -7.61
C ARG A 81 -8.44 -21.54 -7.24
N LEU A 82 -8.02 -20.44 -6.62
CA LEU A 82 -8.91 -19.35 -6.20
C LEU A 82 -9.40 -18.50 -7.38
N THR A 83 -8.56 -18.26 -8.38
CA THR A 83 -8.90 -17.42 -9.54
C THR A 83 -9.52 -18.20 -10.70
N GLY A 84 -9.69 -19.52 -10.56
CA GLY A 84 -10.25 -20.38 -11.61
C GLY A 84 -9.30 -20.65 -12.78
N ASP A 85 -8.00 -20.40 -12.60
CA ASP A 85 -6.95 -20.62 -13.61
C ASP A 85 -6.29 -22.00 -13.47
N ALA A 86 -6.82 -22.85 -12.59
CA ALA A 86 -6.40 -24.23 -12.52
C ALA A 86 -6.84 -24.95 -13.82
N PRO A 87 -5.94 -25.63 -14.55
CA PRO A 87 -6.36 -26.48 -15.65
C PRO A 87 -7.33 -27.51 -15.09
N ASN A 88 -8.49 -27.66 -15.72
CA ASN A 88 -9.48 -28.68 -15.37
C ASN A 88 -8.84 -30.08 -15.47
N ALA A 89 -8.20 -30.54 -14.39
CA ALA A 89 -7.86 -31.94 -14.17
C ALA A 89 -9.14 -32.66 -13.76
N GLY A 90 -10.08 -32.81 -14.70
CA GLY A 90 -11.42 -33.31 -14.44
C GLY A 90 -12.34 -33.32 -15.66
N ALA A 91 -11.82 -33.75 -16.81
CA ALA A 91 -12.65 -34.17 -17.93
C ALA A 91 -11.96 -35.36 -18.63
N ALA A 92 -12.03 -36.53 -18.00
CA ALA A 92 -11.72 -37.79 -18.65
C ALA A 92 -12.77 -38.84 -18.22
N ALA A 93 -13.61 -39.17 -19.22
CA ALA A 93 -14.44 -40.36 -19.44
C ALA A 93 -15.27 -40.94 -18.29
#